data_AF-A0A548QTR7-F1
#
_entry.id   AF-A0A548QTR7-F1
#
_cell.length_a   1.000
_cell.length_b   1.000
_cell.length_c   1.000
_cell.angle_alpha   90.00
_cell.angle_beta   90.00
_cell.angle_gamma   90.00
#
_symmetry.space_group_name_H-M   'P 1'
#
loop_
_entity.id
_entity.type
_entity.pdbx_description
1 polymer ?
#
loop_
_entity_poly.entity_id
_entity_poly.type
_entity_poly.pdbx_seq_one_letter_code
_entity_poly.pdbx_strand_id
1 'polypeptide(L)'
;GPVVDNAALLKCLNEGQDLRVVLDVWEPEPDLNVELLNKVDVATAHIAGYTLEGKARGTTQVFEAYSTFIGHPQQVALDTLLPAPEFGRITLHGPLDQATLKRLVHLVYDVRRDDALLRKVAGIPGEFDKLRKNYVERREWSSLYVM
;
A
#
# COMPACT_ATOMS: atom_id res chain seq x y z
N GLY A 1 -11.23 -0.45 -9.43
CA GLY A 1 -12.17 0.65 -9.19
C GLY A 1 -12.72 1.06 -10.53
N PRO A 2 -13.84 1.79 -10.60
CA PRO A 2 -14.58 2.01 -11.84
C PRO A 2 -13.89 2.90 -12.88
N VAL A 3 -12.65 3.34 -12.60
CA VAL A 3 -11.80 4.04 -13.57
C VAL A 3 -11.33 3.10 -14.69
N VAL A 4 -11.16 1.81 -14.38
CA VAL A 4 -10.82 0.76 -15.34
C VAL A 4 -11.99 -0.21 -15.39
N ASP A 5 -12.52 -0.47 -16.58
CA ASP A 5 -13.55 -1.49 -16.79
C ASP A 5 -12.95 -2.89 -16.56
N ASN A 6 -13.29 -3.48 -15.41
CA ASN A 6 -12.77 -4.78 -15.00
C ASN A 6 -13.22 -5.93 -15.93
N ALA A 7 -14.41 -5.85 -16.52
CA ALA A 7 -14.90 -6.88 -17.42
C ALA A 7 -14.17 -6.83 -18.77
N ALA A 8 -13.95 -5.63 -19.30
CA ALA A 8 -13.15 -5.43 -20.51
C ALA A 8 -11.69 -5.85 -20.30
N LEU A 9 -11.09 -5.50 -19.16
CA LEU A 9 -9.73 -5.91 -18.81
C LEU A 9 -9.59 -7.44 -18.74
N LEU A 10 -10.53 -8.12 -18.07
CA LEU A 10 -10.53 -9.58 -18.01
C LEU A 10 -10.62 -10.19 -19.40
N LYS A 11 -11.46 -9.63 -20.29
CA LYS A 11 -11.58 -10.09 -21.68
C LYS A 11 -10.25 -9.97 -22.43
N CYS A 12 -9.56 -8.83 -22.35
CA CYS A 12 -8.25 -8.64 -22.98
C CYS A 12 -7.20 -9.65 -22.49
N LEU A 13 -7.18 -9.93 -21.18
CA LEU A 13 -6.27 -10.91 -20.59
C LEU A 13 -6.60 -12.35 -21.01
N ASN A 14 -7.88 -12.66 -21.18
CA ASN A 14 -8.33 -13.96 -21.69
C ASN A 14 -8.03 -14.14 -23.18
N GLU A 15 -8.03 -13.07 -23.96
CA GLU A 15 -7.61 -13.08 -25.38
C GLU A 15 -6.09 -13.18 -25.56
N GLY A 16 -5.32 -13.20 -24.47
CA GLY A 16 -3.87 -13.41 -24.49
C GLY A 16 -3.08 -12.15 -24.85
N GLN A 17 -3.65 -10.97 -24.65
CA GLN A 17 -2.93 -9.72 -24.84
C GLN A 17 -1.75 -9.65 -23.85
N ASP A 18 -0.56 -9.28 -24.35
CA ASP A 18 0.65 -9.16 -23.52
C ASP A 18 0.59 -7.90 -22.66
N LEU A 19 -0.04 -8.03 -21.49
CA LEU A 19 -0.23 -6.98 -20.50
C LEU A 19 0.30 -7.42 -19.15
N ARG A 20 0.88 -6.47 -18.42
CA ARG A 20 1.17 -6.60 -16.99
C ARG A 20 0.23 -5.72 -16.21
N VAL A 21 -0.45 -6.30 -15.23
CA VAL A 21 -1.56 -5.68 -14.53
C VAL A 21 -1.34 -5.72 -13.02
N VAL A 22 -1.44 -4.55 -12.41
CA VAL A 22 -1.41 -4.37 -10.95
C VAL A 22 -2.69 -3.65 -10.54
N LEU A 23 -3.49 -4.28 -9.69
CA LEU A 23 -4.74 -3.70 -9.18
C LEU A 23 -4.73 -3.68 -7.65
N ASP A 24 -4.86 -2.48 -7.08
CA ASP A 24 -5.22 -2.31 -5.66
C ASP A 24 -6.71 -2.05 -5.49
N VAL A 25 -7.37 -1.48 -6.50
CA VAL A 25 -8.80 -1.14 -6.43
C VAL A 25 -9.60 -1.98 -7.42
N TRP A 26 -10.83 -2.36 -7.06
CA TRP A 26 -11.66 -3.31 -7.84
C TRP A 26 -13.04 -2.75 -8.20
N GLU A 27 -13.69 -3.36 -9.16
CA GLU A 27 -15.09 -3.13 -9.51
C GLU A 27 -15.82 -4.49 -9.55
N PRO A 28 -16.93 -4.65 -8.78
CA PRO A 28 -17.24 -3.87 -7.58
C PRO A 28 -16.29 -4.22 -6.41
N GLU A 29 -16.24 -3.36 -5.40
CA GLU A 29 -15.72 -3.71 -4.07
C GLU A 29 -16.90 -3.85 -3.09
N PRO A 30 -16.84 -4.74 -2.08
CA PRO A 30 -15.75 -5.69 -1.79
C PRO A 30 -15.77 -6.97 -2.65
N ASP A 31 -16.82 -7.17 -3.45
CA ASP A 31 -17.07 -8.39 -4.24
C ASP A 31 -16.33 -8.38 -5.58
N LEU A 32 -14.99 -8.33 -5.53
CA LEU A 32 -14.13 -8.30 -6.71
C LEU A 32 -14.29 -9.55 -7.60
N ASN A 33 -14.06 -9.39 -8.90
CA ASN A 33 -14.05 -10.51 -9.84
C ASN A 33 -12.83 -11.43 -9.60
N VAL A 34 -13.07 -12.61 -9.04
CA VAL A 34 -12.03 -13.60 -8.71
C VAL A 34 -11.30 -14.13 -9.95
N GLU A 35 -11.99 -14.22 -11.10
CA GLU A 35 -11.35 -14.64 -12.35
C GLU A 35 -10.32 -13.60 -12.80
N LEU A 36 -10.67 -12.31 -12.72
CA LEU A 36 -9.73 -11.22 -13.00
C LEU A 36 -8.54 -11.24 -12.03
N LEU A 37 -8.80 -11.42 -10.73
CA LEU A 37 -7.74 -11.54 -9.73
C LEU A 37 -6.73 -12.65 -10.09
N ASN A 38 -7.19 -13.78 -10.61
CA ASN A 38 -6.31 -14.88 -11.02
C ASN A 38 -5.46 -14.58 -12.26
N LYS A 39 -5.79 -13.52 -13.02
CA LYS A 39 -5.09 -13.13 -14.25
C LYS A 39 -4.11 -11.98 -14.07
N VAL A 40 -4.29 -11.13 -13.05
CA VAL A 40 -3.39 -9.99 -12.80
C VAL A 40 -2.10 -10.42 -12.11
N ASP A 41 -1.01 -9.67 -12.33
CA ASP A 41 0.31 -9.96 -11.75
C ASP A 41 0.39 -9.62 -10.26
N VAL A 42 -0.28 -8.55 -9.82
CA VAL A 42 -0.38 -8.15 -8.41
C VAL A 42 -1.78 -7.64 -8.11
N ALA A 43 -2.38 -8.15 -7.03
CA ALA A 43 -3.74 -7.87 -6.60
C ALA A 43 -3.78 -7.56 -5.10
N THR A 44 -4.16 -6.37 -4.68
CA THR A 44 -4.28 -6.02 -3.24
C THR A 44 -5.67 -5.51 -2.88
N ALA A 45 -6.01 -5.56 -1.59
CA ALA A 45 -7.36 -5.31 -1.10
C ALA A 45 -7.63 -3.82 -0.79
N HIS A 46 -7.32 -2.92 -1.72
CA HIS A 46 -7.48 -1.47 -1.55
C HIS A 46 -6.74 -0.93 -0.31
N ILE A 47 -5.44 -1.22 -0.25
CA ILE A 47 -4.54 -0.90 0.88
C ILE A 47 -3.30 -0.11 0.45
N ALA A 48 -3.20 0.37 -0.80
CA ALA A 48 -2.00 1.06 -1.28
C ALA A 48 -1.59 2.24 -0.38
N GLY A 49 -2.58 2.97 0.16
CA GLY A 49 -2.39 4.11 1.07
C GLY A 49 -2.31 3.77 2.57
N TYR A 50 -2.31 2.50 2.98
CA TYR A 50 -2.42 2.09 4.39
C TYR A 50 -1.05 2.08 5.10
N THR A 51 -0.39 3.23 5.18
CA THR A 51 0.82 3.41 6.00
C THR A 51 0.47 4.00 7.37
N LEU A 52 1.28 3.70 8.38
CA LEU A 52 1.16 4.37 9.70
C LEU A 52 1.36 5.88 9.55
N GLU A 53 2.37 6.27 8.78
CA GLU A 53 2.66 7.66 8.44
C GLU A 53 1.47 8.32 7.74
N GLY A 54 0.85 7.65 6.76
CA GLY A 54 -0.31 8.16 6.03
C GLY A 54 -1.51 8.40 6.92
N LYS A 55 -1.81 7.48 7.84
CA LYS A 55 -2.88 7.63 8.83
C LYS A 55 -2.60 8.81 9.77
N ALA A 56 -1.39 8.89 10.33
CA ALA A 56 -1.02 9.97 11.25
C ALA A 56 -0.99 11.35 10.55
N ARG A 57 -0.50 11.40 9.30
CA ARG A 57 -0.38 12.63 8.51
C ARG A 57 -1.74 13.30 8.28
N GLY A 58 -2.81 12.53 8.11
CA GLY A 58 -4.16 13.09 8.01
C GLY A 58 -4.54 13.92 9.25
N THR A 59 -4.28 13.38 10.45
CA THR A 59 -4.49 14.10 11.70
C THR A 59 -3.54 15.28 11.86
N THR A 60 -2.25 15.11 11.56
CA THR A 60 -1.25 16.18 11.65
C THR A 60 -1.63 17.37 10.77
N GLN A 61 -2.02 17.15 9.51
CA GLN A 61 -2.38 18.23 8.59
C GLN A 61 -3.61 19.03 9.08
N VAL A 62 -4.63 18.34 9.59
CA VAL A 62 -5.82 19.00 10.15
C VAL A 62 -5.44 19.79 11.41
N PHE A 63 -4.60 19.23 12.27
CA PHE A 63 -4.09 19.90 13.47
C PHE A 63 -3.31 21.18 13.13
N GLU A 64 -2.36 21.11 12.20
CA GLU A 64 -1.54 22.25 11.79
C GLU A 64 -2.40 23.34 11.13
N ALA A 65 -3.33 22.97 10.25
CA ALA A 65 -4.28 23.89 9.63
C ALA A 65 -5.17 24.58 10.68
N TYR A 66 -5.69 23.81 11.64
CA TYR A 66 -6.51 24.36 12.73
C TYR A 66 -5.70 25.30 13.65
N SER A 67 -4.47 24.91 13.99
CA SER A 67 -3.56 25.72 14.82
C SER A 67 -3.28 27.08 14.17
N THR A 68 -3.10 27.09 12.85
CA THR A 68 -2.94 28.30 12.05
C THR A 68 -4.21 29.14 12.05
N PHE A 69 -5.37 28.51 11.86
CA PHE A 69 -6.67 29.18 11.84
C PHE A 69 -6.98 29.93 13.14
N ILE A 70 -6.58 29.39 14.30
CA ILE A 70 -6.79 30.04 15.61
C ILE A 70 -5.68 31.00 16.03
N GLY A 71 -4.70 31.28 15.16
CA GLY A 71 -3.59 32.21 15.44
C GLY A 71 -2.46 31.64 16.29
N HIS A 72 -2.40 30.31 16.47
CA HIS A 72 -1.35 29.61 17.21
C HIS A 72 -0.67 28.56 16.32
N PRO A 73 0.09 28.97 15.29
CA PRO A 73 0.69 28.02 14.35
C PRO A 73 1.62 27.05 15.09
N GLN A 74 1.36 25.76 14.95
CA GLN A 74 2.18 24.67 15.48
C GLN A 74 2.53 23.71 14.34
N GLN A 75 3.70 23.07 14.45
CA GLN A 75 4.15 22.01 13.56
C GLN A 75 4.53 20.80 14.39
N VAL A 76 4.22 19.61 13.88
CA VAL A 76 4.49 18.35 14.60
C VAL A 76 5.25 17.40 13.69
N ALA A 77 6.45 17.00 14.14
CA ALA A 77 7.25 16.03 13.42
C ALA A 77 6.64 14.63 13.57
N LEU A 78 6.30 13.97 12.45
CA LEU A 78 5.63 12.67 12.42
C LEU A 78 6.38 11.56 13.19
N ASP A 79 7.71 11.58 13.17
CA ASP A 79 8.56 10.62 13.87
C ASP A 79 8.43 10.68 15.40
N THR A 80 8.00 11.82 15.95
CA THR A 80 7.72 11.98 17.39
C THR A 80 6.39 11.36 17.82
N LEU A 81 5.49 11.10 16.87
CA LEU A 81 4.15 10.55 17.11
C LEU A 81 4.05 9.04 16.88
N LEU A 82 4.96 8.50 16.08
CA LEU A 82 4.91 7.10 15.64
C LEU A 82 5.82 6.21 16.50
N PRO A 83 5.46 4.93 16.69
CA PRO A 83 6.39 3.98 17.30
C PRO A 83 7.64 3.83 16.43
N ALA A 84 8.75 3.47 17.06
CA ALA A 84 9.98 3.15 16.33
C ALA A 84 9.74 2.00 15.33
N PRO A 85 10.25 2.10 14.08
CA PRO A 85 10.13 1.01 13.12
C PRO A 85 11.00 -0.17 13.55
N GLU A 86 10.63 -1.38 13.13
CA GLU A 86 11.42 -2.60 13.35
C GLU A 86 12.84 -2.48 12.78
N PHE A 87 12.97 -1.87 11.59
CA PHE A 87 14.24 -1.54 10.95
C PHE A 87 14.37 -0.02 10.79
N GLY A 88 15.00 0.64 11.77
CA GLY A 88 15.21 2.09 11.73
C GLY A 88 16.50 2.55 11.04
N ARG A 89 17.52 1.70 10.95
CA ARG A 89 18.84 2.04 10.40
C ARG A 89 19.46 0.87 9.65
N ILE A 90 20.16 1.16 8.54
CA ILE A 90 20.97 0.19 7.79
C ILE A 90 22.19 0.89 7.16
N THR A 91 23.27 0.16 6.94
CA THR A 91 24.45 0.67 6.21
C THR A 91 24.47 0.10 4.80
N LEU A 92 24.69 0.95 3.80
CA LEU A 92 24.90 0.58 2.41
C LEU A 92 26.35 0.86 2.00
N HIS A 93 27.09 -0.19 1.69
CA HIS A 93 28.43 -0.05 1.13
C HIS A 93 28.39 -0.09 -0.40
N GLY A 94 28.92 0.95 -1.04
CA GLY A 94 29.00 1.05 -2.50
C GLY A 94 27.85 1.85 -3.13
N PRO A 95 27.83 1.95 -4.48
CA PRO A 95 26.81 2.71 -5.19
C PRO A 95 25.44 2.03 -5.12
N LEU A 96 24.40 2.85 -5.25
CA LEU A 96 23.03 2.34 -5.38
C LEU A 96 22.80 1.87 -6.83
N ASP A 97 22.37 0.62 -6.97
CA ASP A 97 21.86 0.07 -8.23
C ASP A 97 20.42 -0.45 -8.07
N GLN A 98 19.82 -0.92 -9.17
CA GLN A 98 18.43 -1.41 -9.16
C GLN A 98 18.23 -2.60 -8.21
N ALA A 99 19.20 -3.52 -8.14
CA ALA A 99 19.12 -4.70 -7.28
C ALA A 99 19.15 -4.31 -5.79
N THR A 100 20.02 -3.37 -5.43
CA THR A 100 20.17 -2.83 -4.09
C THR A 100 18.95 -2.00 -3.68
N LEU A 101 18.46 -1.13 -4.57
CA LEU A 101 17.22 -0.38 -4.36
C LEU A 101 16.04 -1.32 -4.11
N LYS A 102 15.88 -2.38 -4.91
CA LYS A 102 14.83 -3.38 -4.70
C LYS A 102 14.92 -4.01 -3.31
N ARG A 103 16.12 -4.34 -2.82
CA ARG A 103 16.31 -4.90 -1.47
C ARG A 103 15.89 -3.91 -0.38
N LEU A 104 16.26 -2.63 -0.51
CA LEU A 104 15.88 -1.60 0.47
C LEU A 104 14.38 -1.33 0.46
N VAL A 105 13.77 -1.21 -0.73
CA VAL A 105 12.32 -0.99 -0.87
C VAL A 105 11.55 -2.17 -0.27
N HIS A 106 11.93 -3.40 -0.60
CA HIS A 106 11.25 -4.61 -0.11
C HIS A 106 11.52 -4.89 1.36
N LEU A 107 12.61 -4.38 1.95
CA LEU A 107 12.84 -4.42 3.39
C LEU A 107 11.76 -3.63 4.14
N VAL A 108 11.38 -2.46 3.61
CA VAL A 108 10.32 -1.63 4.20
C VAL A 108 8.93 -2.15 3.83
N TYR A 109 8.71 -2.47 2.55
CA TYR A 109 7.44 -2.98 2.07
C TYR A 109 7.57 -3.78 0.77
N ASP A 110 7.14 -5.04 0.81
CA ASP A 110 6.98 -5.91 -0.35
C ASP A 110 5.49 -6.19 -0.60
N VAL A 111 4.96 -5.64 -1.69
CA VAL A 111 3.54 -5.74 -2.07
C VAL A 111 3.04 -7.18 -2.23
N ARG A 112 3.96 -8.12 -2.51
CA ARG A 112 3.61 -9.54 -2.69
C ARG A 112 3.07 -10.19 -1.42
N ARG A 113 3.37 -9.61 -0.25
CA ARG A 113 2.79 -10.04 1.02
C ARG A 113 1.26 -9.91 1.00
N ASP A 114 0.77 -8.76 0.59
CA ASP A 114 -0.67 -8.48 0.61
C ASP A 114 -1.40 -9.13 -0.56
N ASP A 115 -0.71 -9.29 -1.69
CA ASP A 115 -1.20 -10.10 -2.81
C ASP A 115 -1.45 -11.54 -2.40
N ALA A 116 -0.48 -12.18 -1.73
CA ALA A 116 -0.64 -13.55 -1.25
C ALA A 116 -1.80 -13.69 -0.24
N LEU A 117 -2.00 -12.70 0.62
CA LEU A 117 -3.10 -12.70 1.59
C LEU A 117 -4.46 -12.60 0.90
N LEU A 118 -4.61 -11.70 -0.07
CA LEU A 118 -5.86 -11.56 -0.82
C LEU A 118 -6.17 -12.83 -1.63
N ARG A 119 -5.19 -13.37 -2.37
CA ARG A 119 -5.37 -14.60 -3.17
C ARG A 119 -5.78 -15.80 -2.32
N LYS A 120 -5.33 -15.88 -1.07
CA LYS A 120 -5.69 -16.97 -0.15
C LYS A 120 -7.17 -17.00 0.23
N VAL A 121 -7.82 -15.84 0.25
CA VAL A 121 -9.19 -15.68 0.77
C VAL A 121 -10.19 -15.15 -0.26
N ALA A 122 -9.74 -14.90 -1.49
CA ALA A 122 -10.57 -14.42 -2.59
C ALA A 122 -11.77 -15.36 -2.81
N GLY A 123 -12.96 -14.77 -2.98
CA GLY A 123 -14.22 -15.50 -3.14
C GLY A 123 -14.90 -15.90 -1.82
N ILE A 124 -14.27 -15.67 -0.67
CA ILE A 124 -14.92 -15.84 0.64
C ILE A 124 -15.58 -14.50 1.05
N PRO A 125 -16.92 -14.45 1.22
CA PRO A 125 -17.62 -13.21 1.55
C PRO A 125 -17.08 -12.53 2.81
N GLY A 126 -16.82 -11.23 2.70
CA GLY A 126 -16.35 -10.38 3.81
C GLY A 126 -14.85 -10.46 4.14
N GLU A 127 -14.08 -11.38 3.53
CA GLU A 127 -12.63 -11.45 3.80
C GLU A 127 -11.86 -10.25 3.24
N PHE A 128 -12.31 -9.66 2.12
CA PHE A 128 -11.73 -8.43 1.58
C PHE A 128 -11.70 -7.28 2.62
N ASP A 129 -12.85 -7.02 3.27
CA ASP A 129 -12.93 -5.98 4.30
C ASP A 129 -12.21 -6.38 5.59
N LYS A 130 -12.17 -7.67 5.94
CA LYS A 130 -11.37 -8.13 7.08
C LYS A 130 -9.88 -7.89 6.88
N LEU A 131 -9.35 -8.09 5.67
CA LEU A 131 -7.95 -7.77 5.34
C LEU A 131 -7.65 -6.29 5.55
N ARG A 132 -8.57 -5.40 5.16
CA ARG A 132 -8.44 -3.94 5.35
C ARG A 132 -8.53 -3.55 6.81
N LYS A 133 -9.53 -4.08 7.51
CA LYS A 133 -9.81 -3.75 8.92
C LYS A 133 -8.69 -4.21 9.86
N ASN A 134 -8.14 -5.40 9.60
CA ASN A 134 -7.08 -5.99 10.41
C ASN A 134 -5.70 -5.84 9.75
N TYR A 135 -5.56 -4.86 8.85
CA TYR A 135 -4.33 -4.65 8.10
C TYR A 135 -3.15 -4.41 9.04
N VAL A 136 -2.10 -5.21 8.88
CA VAL A 136 -0.90 -5.11 9.71
C VAL A 136 -0.18 -3.80 9.40
N GLU A 137 0.40 -3.19 10.42
CA GLU A 137 1.14 -1.95 10.28
C GLU A 137 2.23 -2.05 9.20
N ARG A 138 2.26 -1.02 8.34
CA ARG A 138 3.24 -0.84 7.26
C ARG A 138 3.83 0.56 7.39
N ARG A 139 5.14 0.67 7.19
CA ARG A 139 5.89 1.94 7.23
C ARG A 139 6.14 2.50 5.84
N GLU A 140 6.49 3.79 5.77
CA GLU A 140 7.03 4.44 4.58
C GLU A 140 8.56 4.36 4.54
N TRP A 141 9.18 4.60 3.37
CA TRP A 141 10.65 4.57 3.23
C TRP A 141 11.37 5.59 4.11
N SER A 142 10.70 6.70 4.46
CA SER A 142 11.20 7.72 5.39
C SER A 142 11.45 7.17 6.81
N SER A 143 10.90 6.00 7.15
CA SER A 143 11.18 5.33 8.43
C SER A 143 12.55 4.65 8.49
N LEU A 144 13.20 4.40 7.34
CA LEU A 144 14.48 3.73 7.25
C LEU A 144 15.60 4.72 6.97
N TYR A 145 16.53 4.86 7.91
CA TYR A 145 17.72 5.67 7.72
C TYR A 145 18.87 4.83 7.13
N VAL A 146 19.34 5.19 5.93
CA VAL A 146 20.43 4.49 5.22
C VAL A 146 21.72 5.30 5.33
N MET A 147 22.77 4.67 5.85
CA MET A 147 24.12 5.25 6.02
C MET A 147 25.10 4.76 4.97
#